data_AF-A0A974YZ64-F1
#
_entry.id   AF-A0A974YZ64-F1
#
_cell.length_a   1.000
_cell.length_b   1.000
_cell.length_c   1.000
_cell.angle_alpha   90.00
_cell.angle_beta   90.00
_cell.angle_gamma   90.00
#
_symmetry.space_group_name_H-M   'P 1'
#
loop_
_entity.id
_entity.type
_entity.pdbx_description
1 polymer ?
#
loop_
_entity_poly.entity_id
_entity_poly.type
_entity_poly.pdbx_seq_one_letter_code
_entity_poly.pdbx_strand_id
1 'polypeptide(L)'
;MFDLTMLPARQGDAIWINWGDANNPHTMIVDMGTEEIGKKILKRLKALPEDQRTIDLLVVTHVDSDHIGGVLTCLADADPLPGLKINDVWFNGYQHLSGGSIQQPDDDQDNTLEAMGPVQGERLSSWLRKQHWNKAFNGAPVQRIPGETLQAVTLPNNLKITVLGPTPESLHDFINTWAVEVEEALKKGTLTEVSPGLEPLGGKTKPVLDDLIDLELLADTNSAPDNSEANGSSITLLLEYDDKKVLLAGDAFPGELLEGIKGVSADQPLKLDAFKLPHHCSMRNNTKALIEAVDCDSWLISSDGTRHRHPDAAAIARVIVHSKARKPNLLFNVPSKYNGWWDDEDWRTRFGYLTQYGTKKEGLTLHL
;
A
#
# COMPACT_ATOMS: atom_id res chain seq x y z
N MET A 1 -11.50 2.55 19.39
CA MET A 1 -10.93 3.56 18.47
C MET A 1 -10.39 2.81 17.28
N PHE A 2 -10.62 3.29 16.06
CA PHE A 2 -9.99 2.75 14.86
C PHE A 2 -9.63 3.91 13.93
N ASP A 3 -8.37 4.33 13.99
CA ASP A 3 -7.89 5.50 13.27
C ASP A 3 -6.93 5.05 12.16
N LEU A 4 -7.20 5.49 10.93
CA LEU A 4 -6.30 5.31 9.80
C LEU A 4 -5.72 6.66 9.39
N THR A 5 -4.40 6.81 9.44
CA THR A 5 -3.70 8.02 9.01
C THR A 5 -2.86 7.74 7.78
N MET A 6 -3.22 8.34 6.64
CA MET A 6 -2.32 8.44 5.50
C MET A 6 -1.31 9.56 5.77
N LEU A 7 -0.07 9.21 6.04
CA LEU A 7 1.00 10.17 6.32
C LEU A 7 1.29 11.03 5.07
N PRO A 8 1.95 12.20 5.21
CA PRO A 8 2.24 13.09 4.10
C PRO A 8 3.40 12.56 3.23
N ALA A 9 3.19 11.38 2.64
CA ALA A 9 4.19 10.58 1.94
C ALA A 9 4.43 11.02 0.49
N ARG A 10 3.78 12.10 0.07
CA ARG A 10 3.88 12.70 -1.27
C ARG A 10 3.54 11.68 -2.35
N GLN A 11 4.54 11.09 -3.01
CA GLN A 11 4.36 10.13 -4.08
C GLN A 11 4.34 8.67 -3.61
N GLY A 12 4.48 8.40 -2.32
CA GLY A 12 4.52 7.03 -1.78
C GLY A 12 3.36 6.69 -0.85
N ASP A 13 3.27 5.42 -0.47
CA ASP A 13 2.35 4.96 0.57
C ASP A 13 3.04 4.89 1.92
N ALA A 14 2.40 5.49 2.93
CA ALA A 14 2.77 5.33 4.32
C ALA A 14 1.53 5.53 5.18
N ILE A 15 1.02 4.44 5.74
CA ILE A 15 -0.26 4.42 6.44
C ILE A 15 -0.01 3.97 7.88
N TRP A 16 -0.43 4.81 8.82
CA TRP A 16 -0.35 4.55 10.25
C TRP A 16 -1.74 4.27 10.80
N ILE A 17 -1.95 3.07 11.31
CA ILE A 17 -3.24 2.60 11.83
C ILE A 17 -3.12 2.40 13.33
N ASN A 18 -4.06 2.97 14.08
CA ASN A 18 -4.18 2.71 15.50
C ASN A 18 -5.55 2.11 15.81
N TRP A 19 -5.61 1.13 16.69
CA TRP A 19 -6.88 0.59 17.15
C TRP A 19 -6.85 0.23 18.64
N GLY A 20 -8.00 -0.18 19.17
CA GLY A 20 -8.14 -0.53 20.58
C GLY A 20 -8.67 0.62 21.43
N ASP A 21 -8.42 0.53 22.73
CA ASP A 21 -8.82 1.53 23.71
C ASP A 21 -7.64 2.44 24.11
N ALA A 22 -7.94 3.57 24.77
CA ALA A 22 -6.93 4.56 25.10
C ALA A 22 -5.86 4.07 26.10
N ASN A 23 -6.15 3.00 26.86
CA ASN A 23 -5.21 2.44 27.84
C ASN A 23 -4.35 1.33 27.25
N ASN A 24 -4.82 0.69 26.18
CA ASN A 24 -4.11 -0.35 25.44
C ASN A 24 -4.22 -0.10 23.92
N PRO A 25 -3.56 0.96 23.40
CA PRO A 25 -3.54 1.24 21.99
C PRO A 25 -2.63 0.26 21.25
N HIS A 26 -3.08 -0.16 20.09
CA HIS A 26 -2.32 -1.00 19.17
C HIS A 26 -1.94 -0.21 17.92
N THR A 27 -0.83 -0.59 17.29
CA THR A 27 -0.31 0.12 16.11
C THR A 27 0.07 -0.83 15.00
N MET A 28 -0.41 -0.54 13.80
CA MET A 28 -0.02 -1.18 12.55
C MET A 28 0.50 -0.11 11.60
N ILE A 29 1.58 -0.41 10.90
CA ILE A 29 2.12 0.47 9.86
C ILE A 29 2.12 -0.32 8.55
N VAL A 30 1.54 0.26 7.50
CA VAL A 30 1.57 -0.28 6.14
C VAL A 30 2.37 0.68 5.28
N ASP A 31 3.53 0.20 4.82
CA ASP A 31 4.57 0.96 4.15
C ASP A 31 5.06 2.17 4.95
N MET A 32 6.21 2.72 4.55
CA MET A 32 6.78 3.90 5.20
C MET A 32 7.18 4.99 4.21
N GLY A 33 6.72 4.88 2.98
CA GLY A 33 6.93 5.88 1.95
C GLY A 33 8.36 5.87 1.44
N THR A 34 8.79 7.02 0.95
CA THR A 34 10.20 7.27 0.60
C THR A 34 11.10 7.39 1.84
N GLU A 35 12.41 7.38 1.61
CA GLU A 35 13.44 7.63 2.63
C GLU A 35 13.20 8.90 3.49
N GLU A 36 12.67 9.97 2.88
CA GLU A 36 12.37 11.21 3.61
C GLU A 36 11.27 10.99 4.66
N ILE A 37 10.30 10.14 4.33
CA ILE A 37 9.16 9.81 5.18
C ILE A 37 9.58 8.88 6.29
N GLY A 38 10.46 7.90 6.01
CA GLY A 38 11.11 7.08 7.05
C GLY A 38 11.78 7.92 8.14
N LYS A 39 12.52 8.97 7.77
CA LYS A 39 13.12 9.90 8.75
C LYS A 39 12.08 10.65 9.59
N LYS A 40 10.90 10.95 9.03
CA LYS A 40 9.78 11.58 9.76
C LYS A 40 9.11 10.59 10.71
N ILE A 41 8.90 9.35 10.26
CA ILE A 41 8.37 8.25 11.08
C ILE A 41 9.31 7.96 12.25
N LEU A 42 10.63 7.88 12.01
CA LEU A 42 11.62 7.70 13.07
C LEU A 42 11.57 8.82 14.11
N LYS A 43 11.40 10.08 13.69
CA LYS A 43 11.18 11.20 14.62
C LYS A 43 9.90 11.05 15.42
N ARG A 44 8.81 10.59 14.81
CA ARG A 44 7.55 10.30 15.50
C ARG A 44 7.71 9.19 16.53
N LEU A 45 8.37 8.09 16.19
CA LEU A 45 8.68 6.99 17.12
C LEU A 45 9.58 7.44 18.27
N LYS A 46 10.61 8.24 17.99
CA LYS A 46 11.50 8.83 19.02
C LYS A 46 10.77 9.74 20.01
N ALA A 47 9.69 10.39 19.58
CA ALA A 47 8.88 11.25 20.43
C ALA A 47 7.95 10.46 21.38
N LEU A 48 7.71 9.16 21.11
CA LEU A 48 6.94 8.30 22.00
C LEU A 48 7.78 7.87 23.21
N PRO A 49 7.16 7.70 24.40
CA PRO A 49 7.75 6.97 25.52
C PRO A 49 8.22 5.58 25.12
N GLU A 50 9.32 5.08 25.70
CA GLU A 50 9.92 3.79 25.30
C GLU A 50 8.97 2.60 25.45
N ASP A 51 8.13 2.61 26.49
CA ASP A 51 7.11 1.59 26.76
C ASP A 51 5.90 1.67 25.79
N GLN A 52 5.81 2.72 25.00
CA GLN A 52 4.77 2.93 23.98
C GLN A 52 5.27 2.73 22.54
N ARG A 53 6.53 2.32 22.35
CA ARG A 53 7.13 2.07 21.02
C ARG A 53 6.87 0.64 20.53
N THR A 54 5.64 0.15 20.66
CA THR A 54 5.25 -1.15 20.12
C THR A 54 4.53 -0.98 18.79
N ILE A 55 4.98 -1.70 17.77
CA ILE A 55 4.29 -1.88 16.50
C ILE A 55 3.83 -3.34 16.48
N ASP A 56 2.52 -3.56 16.51
CA ASP A 56 1.93 -4.90 16.47
C ASP A 56 2.16 -5.58 15.12
N LEU A 57 2.11 -4.80 14.04
CA LEU A 57 2.36 -5.30 12.70
C LEU A 57 2.96 -4.21 11.81
N LEU A 58 4.10 -4.50 11.19
CA LEU A 58 4.61 -3.74 10.06
C LEU A 58 4.36 -4.54 8.78
N VAL A 59 3.74 -3.93 7.78
CA VAL A 59 3.57 -4.52 6.45
C VAL A 59 4.36 -3.69 5.45
N VAL A 60 5.18 -4.35 4.64
CA VAL A 60 5.82 -3.77 3.45
C VAL A 60 5.19 -4.45 2.26
N THR A 61 4.39 -3.70 1.50
CA THR A 61 3.52 -4.27 0.46
C THR A 61 4.34 -4.86 -0.68
N HIS A 62 5.38 -4.14 -1.12
CA HIS A 62 6.34 -4.55 -2.16
C HIS A 62 7.62 -3.69 -2.07
N VAL A 63 8.54 -3.84 -3.03
CA VAL A 63 9.91 -3.27 -2.96
C VAL A 63 10.12 -1.91 -3.58
N ASP A 64 9.10 -1.25 -4.09
CA ASP A 64 9.31 0.04 -4.73
C ASP A 64 9.71 1.10 -3.71
N SER A 65 10.60 2.00 -4.15
CA SER A 65 11.30 2.94 -3.27
C SER A 65 10.39 3.90 -2.50
N ASP A 66 9.19 4.14 -3.00
CA ASP A 66 8.14 4.95 -2.42
C ASP A 66 7.21 4.15 -1.49
N HIS A 67 7.54 2.89 -1.22
CA HIS A 67 6.93 2.03 -0.20
C HIS A 67 7.97 1.57 0.84
N ILE A 68 9.05 0.91 0.39
CA ILE A 68 10.09 0.32 1.25
C ILE A 68 11.14 1.32 1.73
N GLY A 69 11.40 2.40 0.99
CA GLY A 69 12.54 3.30 1.25
C GLY A 69 12.50 3.92 2.65
N GLY A 70 11.30 4.23 3.14
CA GLY A 70 11.10 4.72 4.49
C GLY A 70 11.38 3.66 5.56
N VAL A 71 11.13 2.39 5.28
CA VAL A 71 11.40 1.28 6.19
C VAL A 71 12.90 1.13 6.38
N LEU A 72 13.66 1.20 5.28
CA LEU A 72 15.12 1.13 5.31
C LEU A 72 15.71 2.25 6.16
N THR A 73 15.35 3.50 5.87
CA THR A 73 15.90 4.65 6.59
C THR A 73 15.38 4.84 8.01
N CYS A 74 14.20 4.29 8.33
CA CYS A 74 13.64 4.33 9.68
C CYS A 74 14.19 3.20 10.56
N LEU A 75 14.43 2.01 9.99
CA LEU A 75 14.71 0.80 10.75
C LEU A 75 16.00 0.10 10.32
N ALA A 76 16.11 -0.33 9.06
CA ALA A 76 17.21 -1.22 8.63
C ALA A 76 18.59 -0.53 8.66
N ASP A 77 18.64 0.75 8.32
CA ASP A 77 19.86 1.55 8.25
C ASP A 77 20.05 2.48 9.45
N ALA A 78 19.03 2.60 10.30
CA ALA A 78 19.07 3.47 11.46
C ALA A 78 19.69 2.76 12.66
N ASP A 79 20.26 3.55 13.58
CA ASP A 79 20.61 3.01 14.90
C ASP A 79 19.36 2.43 15.57
N PRO A 80 19.46 1.23 16.20
CA PRO A 80 18.34 0.64 16.92
C PRO A 80 17.72 1.62 17.90
N LEU A 81 16.41 1.82 17.81
CA LEU A 81 15.68 2.73 18.69
C LEU A 81 15.38 2.01 20.01
N PRO A 82 15.86 2.49 21.17
CA PRO A 82 15.56 1.88 22.46
C PRO A 82 14.05 1.77 22.72
N GLY A 83 13.60 0.64 23.25
CA GLY A 83 12.19 0.36 23.52
C GLY A 83 11.34 0.02 22.29
N LEU A 84 11.85 0.18 21.06
CA LEU A 84 11.10 -0.20 19.87
C LEU A 84 10.95 -1.72 19.78
N LYS A 85 9.70 -2.17 19.78
CA LYS A 85 9.33 -3.57 19.59
C LYS A 85 8.42 -3.71 18.38
N ILE A 86 8.75 -4.64 17.48
CA ILE A 86 7.90 -4.98 16.34
C ILE A 86 7.49 -6.45 16.50
N ASN A 87 6.19 -6.71 16.66
CA ASN A 87 5.70 -8.05 17.01
C ASN A 87 5.72 -9.01 15.81
N ASP A 88 5.46 -8.51 14.60
CA ASP A 88 5.58 -9.22 13.33
C ASP A 88 5.84 -8.22 12.18
N VAL A 89 6.54 -8.69 11.15
CA VAL A 89 6.76 -7.94 9.90
C VAL A 89 6.33 -8.79 8.72
N TRP A 90 5.41 -8.29 7.92
CA TRP A 90 4.93 -8.94 6.70
C TRP A 90 5.60 -8.34 5.49
N PHE A 91 6.37 -9.16 4.77
CA PHE A 91 7.07 -8.78 3.55
C PHE A 91 7.45 -10.03 2.75
N ASN A 92 7.18 -10.03 1.45
CA ASN A 92 7.62 -11.09 0.55
C ASN A 92 8.99 -10.74 -0.04
N GLY A 93 10.06 -11.05 0.70
CA GLY A 93 11.43 -10.95 0.19
C GLY A 93 11.79 -12.06 -0.81
N TYR A 94 12.97 -11.99 -1.42
CA TYR A 94 13.41 -12.89 -2.49
C TYR A 94 13.18 -14.40 -2.21
N GLN A 95 13.47 -14.83 -0.99
CA GLN A 95 13.33 -16.24 -0.57
C GLN A 95 11.87 -16.74 -0.60
N HIS A 96 10.91 -15.84 -0.51
CA HIS A 96 9.48 -16.16 -0.58
C HIS A 96 8.98 -16.24 -2.02
N LEU A 97 9.66 -15.60 -2.97
CA LEU A 97 9.18 -15.51 -4.36
C LEU A 97 9.09 -16.89 -5.03
N SER A 98 9.94 -17.84 -4.63
CA SER A 98 9.89 -19.25 -5.07
C SER A 98 9.02 -20.16 -4.19
N GLY A 99 8.20 -19.59 -3.29
CA GLY A 99 7.41 -20.34 -2.31
C GLY A 99 8.20 -20.83 -1.09
N GLY A 100 9.43 -20.37 -0.91
CA GLY A 100 10.26 -20.70 0.25
C GLY A 100 9.69 -20.15 1.56
N SER A 101 10.12 -20.72 2.68
CA SER A 101 9.78 -20.24 4.02
C SER A 101 11.05 -19.92 4.81
N ILE A 102 11.01 -18.87 5.60
CA ILE A 102 12.10 -18.47 6.49
C ILE A 102 11.89 -19.12 7.85
N GLN A 103 12.91 -19.85 8.32
CA GLN A 103 12.94 -20.30 9.70
C GLN A 103 13.03 -19.06 10.60
N GLN A 104 12.12 -18.96 11.57
CA GLN A 104 12.16 -17.88 12.56
C GLN A 104 13.53 -17.88 13.26
N PRO A 105 14.04 -16.71 13.68
CA PRO A 105 15.31 -16.67 14.40
C PRO A 105 15.22 -17.54 15.67
N ASP A 106 15.93 -18.67 15.66
CA ASP A 106 16.47 -19.28 16.87
C ASP A 106 17.77 -18.53 17.21
N ASP A 107 18.03 -18.30 18.50
CA ASP A 107 19.06 -17.39 19.05
C ASP A 107 20.53 -17.60 18.57
N ASP A 108 20.84 -18.56 17.69
CA ASP A 108 22.23 -19.01 17.52
C ASP A 108 22.61 -19.63 16.15
N GLN A 109 22.10 -19.13 15.01
CA GLN A 109 22.63 -19.56 13.70
C GLN A 109 23.00 -18.40 12.76
N ASP A 110 24.31 -18.26 12.54
CA ASP A 110 24.94 -17.48 11.48
C ASP A 110 24.71 -18.19 10.14
N ASN A 111 23.60 -17.87 9.47
CA ASN A 111 23.27 -18.43 8.16
C ASN A 111 23.97 -17.66 7.04
N THR A 112 24.95 -18.36 6.48
CA THR A 112 25.75 -18.08 5.28
C THR A 112 25.06 -17.25 4.20
N LEU A 113 25.82 -16.30 3.64
CA LEU A 113 25.45 -15.48 2.49
C LEU A 113 25.11 -16.36 1.28
N GLU A 114 23.82 -16.50 0.96
CA GLU A 114 23.39 -16.95 -0.35
C GLU A 114 22.28 -16.04 -0.90
N ALA A 115 22.47 -15.71 -2.19
CA ALA A 115 21.68 -14.90 -3.11
C ALA A 115 21.60 -13.39 -2.83
N MET A 116 22.39 -12.62 -3.59
CA MET A 116 22.25 -11.17 -3.73
C MET A 116 21.00 -10.87 -4.60
N GLY A 117 20.14 -9.96 -4.12
CA GLY A 117 18.86 -9.46 -4.66
C GLY A 117 18.88 -7.91 -4.88
N PRO A 118 17.86 -7.24 -5.50
CA PRO A 118 17.64 -5.81 -5.51
C PRO A 118 17.89 -5.22 -4.15
N VAL A 119 18.65 -4.15 -4.21
CA VAL A 119 19.46 -3.74 -3.07
C VAL A 119 18.60 -3.35 -1.88
N GLN A 120 17.43 -2.76 -2.14
CA GLN A 120 16.49 -2.35 -1.09
C GLN A 120 15.80 -3.56 -0.44
N GLY A 121 15.28 -4.49 -1.24
CA GLY A 121 14.67 -5.73 -0.75
C GLY A 121 15.63 -6.55 0.10
N GLU A 122 16.89 -6.70 -0.32
CA GLU A 122 17.88 -7.46 0.45
C GLU A 122 18.39 -6.78 1.70
N ARG A 123 18.52 -5.45 1.68
CA ARG A 123 18.84 -4.69 2.89
C ARG A 123 17.76 -4.90 3.94
N LEU A 124 16.50 -4.87 3.53
CA LEU A 124 15.39 -5.18 4.42
C LEU A 124 15.42 -6.65 4.86
N SER A 125 15.55 -7.62 3.95
CA SER A 125 15.67 -9.05 4.27
C SER A 125 16.79 -9.33 5.29
N SER A 126 17.94 -8.67 5.15
CA SER A 126 19.07 -8.80 6.06
C SER A 126 18.74 -8.33 7.48
N TRP A 127 18.01 -7.21 7.60
CA TRP A 127 17.50 -6.73 8.89
C TRP A 127 16.41 -7.66 9.45
N LEU A 128 15.51 -8.16 8.59
CA LEU A 128 14.38 -9.02 8.96
C LEU A 128 14.79 -10.38 9.51
N ARG A 129 15.97 -10.91 9.16
CA ARG A 129 16.49 -12.16 9.75
C ARG A 129 16.63 -12.10 11.28
N LYS A 130 16.66 -10.91 11.87
CA LYS A 130 16.71 -10.68 13.33
C LYS A 130 15.36 -10.28 13.92
N GLN A 131 14.30 -10.30 13.11
CA GLN A 131 12.94 -9.93 13.49
C GLN A 131 12.01 -11.13 13.38
N HIS A 132 10.80 -10.99 13.90
CA HIS A 132 9.71 -11.89 13.53
C HIS A 132 9.25 -11.55 12.10
N TRP A 133 9.59 -12.41 11.14
CA TRP A 133 9.30 -12.20 9.73
C TRP A 133 8.25 -13.19 9.25
N ASN A 134 7.12 -12.69 8.76
CA ASN A 134 5.96 -13.45 8.32
C ASN A 134 5.53 -14.49 9.37
N LYS A 135 5.63 -14.14 10.66
CA LYS A 135 5.40 -15.09 11.77
C LYS A 135 3.98 -15.64 11.75
N ALA A 136 2.99 -14.81 11.44
CA ALA A 136 1.60 -15.24 11.26
C ALA A 136 1.40 -16.31 10.17
N PHE A 137 2.38 -16.46 9.27
CA PHE A 137 2.40 -17.42 8.16
C PHE A 137 3.48 -18.51 8.38
N ASN A 138 4.00 -18.65 9.60
CA ASN A 138 5.11 -19.56 9.93
C ASN A 138 6.37 -19.31 9.06
N GLY A 139 6.62 -18.05 8.71
CA GLY A 139 7.72 -17.67 7.84
C GLY A 139 7.49 -17.97 6.35
N ALA A 140 6.31 -18.46 5.96
CA ALA A 140 5.94 -18.65 4.55
C ALA A 140 5.55 -17.30 3.88
N PRO A 141 5.39 -17.26 2.55
CA PRO A 141 4.95 -16.06 1.86
C PRO A 141 3.58 -15.59 2.33
N VAL A 142 3.40 -14.27 2.42
CA VAL A 142 2.10 -13.63 2.64
C VAL A 142 1.38 -13.58 1.31
N GLN A 143 0.42 -14.47 1.09
CA GLN A 143 -0.22 -14.64 -0.22
C GLN A 143 -1.65 -15.14 -0.11
N ARG A 144 -2.42 -14.94 -1.17
CA ARG A 144 -3.70 -15.61 -1.41
C ARG A 144 -3.48 -16.78 -2.34
N ILE A 145 -3.91 -17.98 -1.96
CA ILE A 145 -3.91 -19.15 -2.84
C ILE A 145 -5.27 -19.22 -3.58
N PRO A 146 -5.31 -19.08 -4.92
CA PRO A 146 -6.56 -19.17 -5.67
C PRO A 146 -7.28 -20.51 -5.46
N GLY A 147 -8.59 -20.46 -5.23
CA GLY A 147 -9.41 -21.65 -4.99
C GLY A 147 -9.40 -22.17 -3.55
N GLU A 148 -8.54 -21.64 -2.68
CA GLU A 148 -8.51 -21.96 -1.25
C GLU A 148 -9.28 -20.92 -0.42
N THR A 149 -9.53 -21.26 0.85
CA THR A 149 -10.13 -20.31 1.80
C THR A 149 -9.15 -19.16 2.06
N LEU A 150 -9.64 -17.92 2.01
CA LEU A 150 -8.82 -16.74 2.30
C LEU A 150 -8.22 -16.82 3.71
N GLN A 151 -6.91 -16.64 3.79
CA GLN A 151 -6.21 -16.64 5.07
C GLN A 151 -6.51 -15.35 5.82
N ALA A 152 -6.93 -15.49 7.08
CA ALA A 152 -7.16 -14.37 7.98
C ALA A 152 -6.33 -14.51 9.26
N VAL A 153 -5.72 -13.41 9.69
CA VAL A 153 -4.98 -13.28 10.94
C VAL A 153 -5.75 -12.34 11.86
N THR A 154 -5.91 -12.70 13.13
CA THR A 154 -6.55 -11.83 14.12
C THR A 154 -5.48 -11.28 15.06
N LEU A 155 -5.31 -9.96 15.04
CA LEU A 155 -4.44 -9.22 15.96
C LEU A 155 -5.18 -8.92 17.27
N PRO A 156 -4.50 -8.40 18.32
CA PRO A 156 -5.14 -8.02 19.57
C PRO A 156 -6.37 -7.13 19.38
N ASN A 157 -7.27 -7.14 20.36
CA ASN A 157 -8.54 -6.41 20.34
C ASN A 157 -9.45 -6.76 19.12
N ASN A 158 -9.28 -7.94 18.52
CA ASN A 158 -10.11 -8.48 17.43
C ASN A 158 -9.99 -7.74 16.09
N LEU A 159 -8.88 -7.05 15.80
CA LEU A 159 -8.60 -6.59 14.45
C LEU A 159 -8.30 -7.82 13.56
N LYS A 160 -9.23 -8.15 12.67
CA LYS A 160 -9.06 -9.24 11.70
C LYS A 160 -8.48 -8.67 10.41
N ILE A 161 -7.48 -9.36 9.86
CA ILE A 161 -6.78 -9.00 8.63
C ILE A 161 -6.88 -10.18 7.69
N THR A 162 -7.51 -9.99 6.52
CA THR A 162 -7.60 -11.01 5.46
C THR A 162 -6.69 -10.63 4.30
N VAL A 163 -5.85 -11.55 3.85
CA VAL A 163 -4.95 -11.34 2.70
C VAL A 163 -5.68 -11.63 1.41
N LEU A 164 -5.74 -10.65 0.50
CA LEU A 164 -6.40 -10.77 -0.80
C LEU A 164 -5.43 -10.98 -1.97
N GLY A 165 -4.13 -10.80 -1.73
CA GLY A 165 -3.06 -10.93 -2.71
C GLY A 165 -1.70 -10.63 -2.06
N PRO A 166 -0.58 -10.89 -2.75
CA PRO A 166 -0.48 -11.39 -4.12
C PRO A 166 -0.82 -12.88 -4.24
N THR A 167 -0.82 -13.43 -5.46
CA THR A 167 -0.88 -14.89 -5.66
C THR A 167 0.52 -15.52 -5.73
N PRO A 168 0.66 -16.85 -5.54
CA PRO A 168 1.93 -17.54 -5.75
C PRO A 168 2.51 -17.34 -7.16
N GLU A 169 1.65 -17.24 -8.19
CA GLU A 169 2.07 -17.01 -9.58
C GLU A 169 2.70 -15.62 -9.72
N SER A 170 2.06 -14.58 -9.19
CA SER A 170 2.57 -13.21 -9.22
C SER A 170 3.90 -13.06 -8.49
N LEU A 171 4.07 -13.77 -7.36
CA LEU A 171 5.35 -13.84 -6.66
C LEU A 171 6.42 -14.54 -7.50
N HIS A 172 6.06 -15.63 -8.18
CA HIS A 172 6.97 -16.40 -9.02
C HIS A 172 7.43 -15.60 -10.25
N ASP A 173 6.53 -14.89 -10.92
CA ASP A 173 6.83 -14.06 -12.07
C ASP A 173 7.85 -12.97 -11.74
N PHE A 174 7.81 -12.44 -10.51
CA PHE A 174 8.73 -11.43 -10.06
C PHE A 174 10.18 -11.94 -9.87
N ILE A 175 10.40 -13.24 -9.66
CA ILE A 175 11.74 -13.82 -9.41
C ILE A 175 12.73 -13.40 -10.49
N ASN A 176 12.33 -13.50 -11.77
CA ASN A 176 13.22 -13.28 -12.90
C ASN A 176 13.63 -11.81 -13.01
N THR A 177 12.65 -10.90 -12.92
CA THR A 177 12.91 -9.46 -12.94
C THR A 177 13.79 -9.06 -11.76
N TRP A 178 13.46 -9.54 -10.55
CA TRP A 178 14.24 -9.33 -9.33
C TRP A 178 15.69 -9.78 -9.51
N ALA A 179 15.93 -10.98 -10.07
CA ALA A 179 17.26 -11.52 -10.33
C ALA A 179 18.10 -10.68 -11.32
N VAL A 180 17.47 -10.17 -12.39
CA VAL A 180 18.12 -9.30 -13.37
C VAL A 180 18.52 -7.96 -12.75
N GLU A 181 17.62 -7.34 -11.97
CA GLU A 181 17.90 -6.06 -11.32
C GLU A 181 19.09 -6.12 -10.36
N VAL A 182 19.28 -7.25 -9.64
CA VAL A 182 20.49 -7.49 -8.84
C VAL A 182 21.75 -7.41 -9.69
N GLU A 183 21.75 -8.17 -10.80
CA GLU A 183 22.93 -8.40 -11.58
C GLU A 183 23.40 -7.07 -12.19
N GLU A 184 22.46 -6.22 -12.60
CA GLU A 184 22.72 -4.86 -13.03
C GLU A 184 23.27 -3.96 -11.91
N ALA A 185 22.65 -3.98 -10.72
CA ALA A 185 23.10 -3.16 -9.59
C ALA A 185 24.53 -3.51 -9.15
N LEU A 186 24.86 -4.80 -9.13
CA LEU A 186 26.22 -5.30 -8.85
C LEU A 186 27.22 -4.84 -9.91
N LYS A 187 26.86 -4.90 -11.20
CA LYS A 187 27.72 -4.44 -12.31
C LYS A 187 28.02 -2.95 -12.24
N LYS A 188 27.05 -2.12 -11.82
CA LYS A 188 27.21 -0.66 -11.74
C LYS A 188 27.97 -0.20 -10.48
N GLY A 189 28.29 -1.10 -9.55
CA GLY A 189 28.97 -0.77 -8.28
C GLY A 189 28.20 0.24 -7.42
N THR A 190 26.94 0.51 -7.77
CA THR A 190 26.04 1.46 -7.14
C THR A 190 24.90 0.66 -6.55
N LEU A 191 25.04 0.34 -5.27
CA LEU A 191 24.01 -0.27 -4.44
C LEU A 191 22.84 0.72 -4.14
N THR A 192 22.64 1.75 -4.95
CA THR A 192 21.81 2.92 -4.62
C THR A 192 20.78 3.30 -5.68
N GLU A 193 20.80 2.69 -6.87
CA GLU A 193 19.83 2.98 -7.92
C GLU A 193 19.12 1.69 -8.36
N VAL A 194 17.81 1.61 -8.08
CA VAL A 194 16.92 0.57 -8.61
C VAL A 194 15.83 1.26 -9.43
N SER A 195 15.57 0.64 -10.59
CA SER A 195 14.65 0.90 -11.70
C SER A 195 14.45 2.35 -12.18
N PRO A 196 14.54 2.60 -13.51
CA PRO A 196 14.17 3.89 -14.08
C PRO A 196 12.71 4.13 -13.70
N GLY A 197 12.49 5.05 -12.77
CA GLY A 197 11.18 5.33 -12.22
C GLY A 197 10.16 5.44 -13.34
N LEU A 198 9.05 4.71 -13.17
CA LEU A 198 7.84 4.80 -13.96
C LEU A 198 7.73 6.21 -14.54
N GLU A 199 7.77 6.30 -15.88
CA GLU A 199 7.58 7.57 -16.56
C GLU A 199 6.34 8.26 -15.95
N PRO A 200 6.32 9.59 -15.83
CA PRO A 200 5.11 10.27 -15.41
C PRO A 200 4.00 10.00 -16.43
N LEU A 201 3.18 8.98 -16.15
CA LEU A 201 2.11 8.50 -17.01
C LEU A 201 0.85 9.36 -16.85
N GLY A 202 0.73 10.09 -15.75
CA GLY A 202 -0.42 10.95 -15.51
C GLY A 202 -0.40 12.29 -16.25
N GLY A 203 -1.60 12.86 -16.37
CA GLY A 203 -1.85 14.10 -17.09
C GLY A 203 -0.99 15.27 -16.60
N LYS A 204 -0.51 16.09 -17.54
CA LYS A 204 0.24 17.33 -17.21
C LYS A 204 -0.67 18.55 -17.04
N THR A 205 -1.91 18.45 -17.51
CA THR A 205 -2.89 19.54 -17.58
C THR A 205 -4.21 19.11 -16.94
N LYS A 206 -4.88 20.05 -16.26
CA LYS A 206 -6.23 19.84 -15.73
C LYS A 206 -7.16 19.48 -16.91
N PRO A 207 -7.99 18.43 -16.80
CA PRO A 207 -8.96 18.11 -17.85
C PRO A 207 -9.99 19.24 -17.98
N VAL A 208 -10.56 19.40 -19.17
CA VAL A 208 -11.68 20.29 -19.43
C VAL A 208 -12.93 19.43 -19.39
N LEU A 209 -13.84 19.71 -18.45
CA LEU A 209 -15.06 18.94 -18.22
C LEU A 209 -16.23 19.93 -18.11
N ASP A 210 -17.03 20.01 -19.17
CA ASP A 210 -18.17 20.91 -19.28
C ASP A 210 -19.47 20.22 -18.83
N ASP A 211 -19.59 18.91 -19.02
CA ASP A 211 -20.77 18.16 -18.57
C ASP A 211 -20.44 16.70 -18.15
N LEU A 212 -21.50 15.95 -17.83
CA LEU A 212 -21.37 14.54 -17.42
C LEU A 212 -20.87 13.64 -18.55
N ILE A 213 -21.11 14.00 -19.81
CA ILE A 213 -20.65 13.22 -20.96
C ILE A 213 -19.13 13.31 -21.03
N ASP A 214 -18.55 14.49 -20.81
CA ASP A 214 -17.09 14.64 -20.74
C ASP A 214 -16.46 13.79 -19.63
N LEU A 215 -17.12 13.75 -18.46
CA LEU A 215 -16.65 12.94 -17.34
C LEU A 215 -16.74 11.43 -17.64
N GLU A 216 -17.84 10.98 -18.26
CA GLU A 216 -18.02 9.60 -18.68
C GLU A 216 -16.99 9.19 -19.75
N LEU A 217 -16.74 10.05 -20.75
CA LEU A 217 -15.68 9.83 -21.75
C LEU A 217 -14.29 9.77 -21.12
N LEU A 218 -14.02 10.59 -20.11
CA LEU A 218 -12.77 10.53 -19.35
C LEU A 218 -12.66 9.22 -18.56
N ALA A 219 -13.75 8.75 -17.95
CA ALA A 219 -13.78 7.46 -17.24
C ALA A 219 -13.55 6.26 -18.18
N ASP A 220 -14.08 6.34 -19.39
CA ASP A 220 -13.95 5.33 -20.45
C ASP A 220 -12.59 5.36 -21.17
N THR A 221 -11.67 6.25 -20.77
CA THR A 221 -10.32 6.29 -21.34
C THR A 221 -9.61 4.96 -21.10
N ASN A 222 -9.21 4.28 -22.19
CA ASN A 222 -8.51 3.01 -22.10
C ASN A 222 -7.03 3.20 -21.75
N SER A 223 -6.48 2.21 -21.04
CA SER A 223 -5.05 2.13 -20.75
C SER A 223 -4.58 0.69 -20.88
N ALA A 224 -3.33 0.49 -21.27
CA ALA A 224 -2.68 -0.81 -21.07
C ALA A 224 -2.69 -1.16 -19.58
N PRO A 225 -2.87 -2.44 -19.21
CA PRO A 225 -2.77 -2.85 -17.81
C PRO A 225 -1.37 -2.57 -17.27
N ASP A 226 -1.28 -2.47 -15.94
CA ASP A 226 0.01 -2.49 -15.27
C ASP A 226 0.67 -3.86 -15.49
N ASN A 227 1.98 -3.84 -15.69
CA ASN A 227 2.80 -5.00 -15.97
C ASN A 227 4.12 -4.98 -15.18
N SER A 228 4.25 -4.10 -14.17
CA SER A 228 5.36 -4.12 -13.23
C SER A 228 5.26 -5.36 -12.35
N GLU A 229 6.18 -6.32 -12.49
CA GLU A 229 6.15 -7.53 -11.67
C GLU A 229 6.29 -7.20 -10.17
N ALA A 230 6.99 -6.11 -9.83
CA ALA A 230 7.07 -5.61 -8.46
C ALA A 230 5.69 -5.23 -7.90
N ASN A 231 4.87 -4.55 -8.70
CA ASN A 231 3.51 -4.17 -8.32
C ASN A 231 2.61 -5.40 -8.15
N GLY A 232 2.81 -6.42 -8.99
CA GLY A 232 2.16 -7.73 -8.87
C GLY A 232 2.46 -8.46 -7.56
N SER A 233 3.57 -8.15 -6.88
CA SER A 233 3.92 -8.73 -5.57
C SER A 233 3.24 -8.04 -4.37
N SER A 234 2.43 -7.01 -4.60
CA SER A 234 1.79 -6.20 -3.55
C SER A 234 0.93 -7.02 -2.60
N ILE A 235 1.26 -7.00 -1.30
CA ILE A 235 0.39 -7.52 -0.24
C ILE A 235 -0.86 -6.64 -0.15
N THR A 236 -2.04 -7.24 -0.34
CA THR A 236 -3.33 -6.55 -0.23
C THR A 236 -4.15 -7.07 0.94
N LEU A 237 -4.74 -6.16 1.70
CA LEU A 237 -5.31 -6.45 3.01
C LEU A 237 -6.72 -5.91 3.16
N LEU A 238 -7.65 -6.77 3.56
CA LEU A 238 -8.94 -6.38 4.11
C LEU A 238 -8.87 -6.38 5.63
N LEU A 239 -8.99 -5.20 6.23
CA LEU A 239 -9.06 -5.00 7.68
C LEU A 239 -10.51 -4.97 8.11
N GLU A 240 -10.85 -5.75 9.14
CA GLU A 240 -12.17 -5.79 9.77
C GLU A 240 -12.00 -5.55 11.27
N TYR A 241 -12.58 -4.46 11.79
CA TYR A 241 -12.56 -4.10 13.21
C TYR A 241 -13.95 -3.62 13.64
N ASP A 242 -14.55 -4.31 14.60
CA ASP A 242 -15.96 -4.12 14.96
C ASP A 242 -16.89 -4.18 13.71
N ASP A 243 -17.59 -3.10 13.38
CA ASP A 243 -18.44 -2.99 12.19
C ASP A 243 -17.74 -2.37 10.97
N LYS A 244 -16.45 -2.02 11.11
CA LYS A 244 -15.67 -1.28 10.10
C LYS A 244 -14.88 -2.19 9.18
N LYS A 245 -14.87 -1.86 7.89
CA LYS A 245 -14.08 -2.56 6.85
C LYS A 245 -13.24 -1.61 6.02
N VAL A 246 -11.93 -1.87 5.95
CA VAL A 246 -10.98 -1.08 5.18
C VAL A 246 -10.18 -1.97 4.23
N LEU A 247 -10.13 -1.62 2.95
CA LEU A 247 -9.29 -2.30 1.96
C LEU A 247 -8.04 -1.48 1.67
N LEU A 248 -6.86 -2.09 1.82
CA LEU A 248 -5.55 -1.54 1.47
C LEU A 248 -4.94 -2.35 0.34
N ALA A 249 -4.79 -1.74 -0.84
CA ALA A 249 -4.46 -2.47 -2.06
C ALA A 249 -2.99 -2.37 -2.53
N GLY A 250 -2.12 -1.64 -1.82
CA GLY A 250 -0.75 -1.38 -2.28
C GLY A 250 -0.76 -0.92 -3.74
N ASP A 251 0.02 -1.58 -4.59
CA ASP A 251 0.08 -1.30 -6.03
C ASP A 251 -0.48 -2.46 -6.88
N ALA A 252 -1.30 -3.32 -6.27
CA ALA A 252 -1.76 -4.56 -6.87
C ALA A 252 -2.44 -4.40 -8.23
N PHE A 253 -2.32 -5.46 -9.04
CA PHE A 253 -3.00 -5.55 -10.32
C PHE A 253 -4.52 -5.67 -10.16
N PRO A 254 -5.30 -5.02 -11.05
CA PRO A 254 -6.76 -4.95 -10.92
C PRO A 254 -7.43 -6.32 -10.97
N GLY A 255 -6.92 -7.23 -11.81
CA GLY A 255 -7.49 -8.57 -11.97
C GLY A 255 -7.37 -9.41 -10.70
N GLU A 256 -6.18 -9.47 -10.12
CA GLU A 256 -5.93 -10.20 -8.88
C GLU A 256 -6.71 -9.63 -7.70
N LEU A 257 -6.73 -8.31 -7.56
CA LEU A 257 -7.48 -7.66 -6.50
C LEU A 257 -8.98 -7.93 -6.65
N LEU A 258 -9.51 -7.90 -7.87
CA LEU A 258 -10.91 -8.22 -8.15
C LEU A 258 -11.25 -9.67 -7.78
N GLU A 259 -10.37 -10.62 -8.08
CA GLU A 259 -10.54 -12.01 -7.63
C GLU A 259 -10.51 -12.13 -6.10
N GLY A 260 -9.58 -11.44 -5.44
CA GLY A 260 -9.51 -11.40 -3.97
C GLY A 260 -10.79 -10.85 -3.35
N ILE A 261 -11.32 -9.74 -3.88
CA ILE A 261 -12.60 -9.14 -3.47
C ILE A 261 -13.75 -10.14 -3.65
N LYS A 262 -13.81 -10.83 -4.80
CA LYS A 262 -14.82 -11.87 -5.06
C LYS A 262 -14.69 -13.08 -4.12
N GLY A 263 -13.48 -13.39 -3.67
CA GLY A 263 -13.24 -14.39 -2.64
C GLY A 263 -13.87 -14.04 -1.29
N VAL A 264 -14.06 -12.75 -1.00
CA VAL A 264 -14.76 -12.26 0.20
C VAL A 264 -16.26 -12.11 -0.05
N SER A 265 -16.63 -11.53 -1.19
CA SER A 265 -18.01 -11.21 -1.56
C SER A 265 -18.24 -11.57 -3.02
N ALA A 266 -18.77 -12.78 -3.26
CA ALA A 266 -18.82 -13.40 -4.58
C ALA A 266 -19.61 -12.58 -5.62
N ASP A 267 -20.92 -12.42 -5.40
CA ASP A 267 -21.85 -11.85 -6.40
C ASP A 267 -22.34 -10.44 -6.03
N GLN A 268 -21.93 -9.93 -4.87
CA GLN A 268 -22.35 -8.63 -4.37
C GLN A 268 -21.11 -7.76 -4.16
N PRO A 269 -21.20 -6.46 -4.46
CA PRO A 269 -20.09 -5.57 -4.17
C PRO A 269 -19.73 -5.56 -2.69
N LEU A 270 -18.43 -5.63 -2.41
CA LEU A 270 -17.91 -5.67 -1.06
C LEU A 270 -18.13 -4.31 -0.40
N LYS A 271 -18.89 -4.30 0.70
CA LYS A 271 -19.09 -3.10 1.50
C LYS A 271 -17.82 -2.72 2.25
N LEU A 272 -17.41 -1.47 2.10
CA LEU A 272 -16.21 -0.89 2.72
C LEU A 272 -16.52 0.49 3.29
N ASP A 273 -16.00 0.79 4.47
CA ASP A 273 -16.01 2.15 5.02
C ASP A 273 -14.92 3.00 4.34
N ALA A 274 -13.79 2.37 3.98
CA ALA A 274 -12.72 3.01 3.22
C ALA A 274 -11.95 2.05 2.30
N PHE A 275 -11.50 2.57 1.16
CA PHE A 275 -10.67 1.83 0.21
C PHE A 275 -9.49 2.69 -0.24
N LYS A 276 -8.27 2.29 0.17
CA LYS A 276 -7.03 2.83 -0.39
C LYS A 276 -6.82 2.26 -1.78
N LEU A 277 -7.05 3.11 -2.77
CA LEU A 277 -6.96 2.76 -4.19
C LEU A 277 -5.53 2.30 -4.54
N PRO A 278 -5.40 1.27 -5.39
CA PRO A 278 -4.11 0.75 -5.77
C PRO A 278 -3.29 1.77 -6.55
N HIS A 279 -1.96 1.71 -6.38
CA HIS A 279 -0.98 2.37 -7.22
C HIS A 279 -1.28 3.86 -7.38
N HIS A 280 -1.45 4.52 -6.24
CA HIS A 280 -1.66 5.97 -6.14
C HIS A 280 -2.88 6.51 -6.93
N CYS A 281 -3.86 5.64 -7.22
CA CYS A 281 -4.97 5.90 -8.15
C CYS A 281 -4.52 6.03 -9.62
N SER A 282 -3.66 5.11 -10.05
CA SER A 282 -3.26 4.92 -11.45
C SER A 282 -4.43 4.40 -12.30
N MET A 283 -4.60 4.92 -13.52
CA MET A 283 -5.63 4.44 -14.44
C MET A 283 -5.40 3.00 -14.90
N ARG A 284 -4.17 2.49 -14.78
CA ARG A 284 -3.84 1.11 -15.13
C ARG A 284 -4.33 0.09 -14.09
N ASN A 285 -4.50 0.53 -12.84
CA ASN A 285 -4.89 -0.33 -11.71
C ASN A 285 -6.35 -0.08 -11.27
N ASN A 286 -6.91 1.09 -11.56
CA ASN A 286 -8.24 1.50 -11.10
C ASN A 286 -9.25 1.37 -12.23
N THR A 287 -9.60 0.14 -12.58
CA THR A 287 -10.54 -0.17 -13.68
C THR A 287 -11.99 -0.02 -13.25
N LYS A 288 -12.91 0.19 -14.20
CA LYS A 288 -14.35 0.21 -13.94
C LYS A 288 -14.82 -1.02 -13.14
N ALA A 289 -14.41 -2.21 -13.57
CA ALA A 289 -14.79 -3.46 -12.92
C ALA A 289 -14.35 -3.53 -11.45
N LEU A 290 -13.19 -2.96 -11.11
CA LEU A 290 -12.72 -2.88 -9.72
C LEU A 290 -13.57 -1.89 -8.90
N ILE A 291 -13.89 -0.72 -9.45
CA ILE A 291 -14.73 0.28 -8.75
C ILE A 291 -16.14 -0.28 -8.49
N GLU A 292 -16.73 -0.97 -9.48
CA GLU A 292 -18.08 -1.56 -9.34
C GLU A 292 -18.13 -2.78 -8.40
N ALA A 293 -16.98 -3.41 -8.13
CA ALA A 293 -16.87 -4.57 -7.24
C ALA A 293 -16.94 -4.21 -5.74
N VAL A 294 -16.97 -2.92 -5.40
CA VAL A 294 -17.09 -2.44 -4.01
C VAL A 294 -18.23 -1.46 -3.85
N ASP A 295 -18.77 -1.39 -2.63
CA ASP A 295 -19.73 -0.38 -2.18
C ASP A 295 -19.02 0.44 -1.10
N CYS A 296 -18.48 1.60 -1.49
CA CYS A 296 -17.54 2.38 -0.69
C CYS A 296 -17.83 3.89 -0.78
N ASP A 297 -17.85 4.53 0.38
CA ASP A 297 -18.02 5.99 0.49
C ASP A 297 -16.67 6.72 0.47
N SER A 298 -15.64 6.18 1.13
CA SER A 298 -14.34 6.86 1.32
C SER A 298 -13.23 6.26 0.46
N TRP A 299 -12.86 6.96 -0.60
CA TRP A 299 -11.84 6.55 -1.56
C TRP A 299 -10.52 7.24 -1.22
N LEU A 300 -9.55 6.48 -0.71
CA LEU A 300 -8.29 7.03 -0.22
C LEU A 300 -7.23 7.03 -1.32
N ILE A 301 -6.61 8.18 -1.53
CA ILE A 301 -5.58 8.41 -2.55
C ILE A 301 -4.34 9.00 -1.86
N SER A 302 -3.21 8.28 -1.95
CA SER A 302 -1.93 8.75 -1.45
C SER A 302 -1.07 9.22 -2.61
N SER A 303 -1.27 10.44 -3.07
CA SER A 303 -0.39 11.01 -4.09
C SER A 303 -0.49 12.52 -4.14
N ASP A 304 0.66 13.18 -4.25
CA ASP A 304 0.73 14.60 -4.59
C ASP A 304 0.92 14.84 -6.10
N GLY A 305 1.12 13.79 -6.91
CA GLY A 305 1.31 13.87 -8.36
C GLY A 305 2.57 14.60 -8.83
N THR A 306 3.49 14.96 -7.93
CA THR A 306 4.67 15.74 -8.29
C THR A 306 5.71 14.93 -9.07
N ARG A 307 5.81 13.62 -8.83
CA ARG A 307 6.72 12.70 -9.53
C ARG A 307 6.05 11.96 -10.69
N HIS A 308 5.04 11.14 -10.40
CA HIS A 308 4.41 10.23 -11.38
C HIS A 308 3.12 10.77 -12.01
N ARG A 309 2.65 11.94 -11.56
CA ARG A 309 1.41 12.59 -12.02
C ARG A 309 0.12 11.83 -11.70
N HIS A 310 0.18 10.84 -10.82
CA HIS A 310 -1.01 10.28 -10.17
C HIS A 310 -1.59 11.27 -9.12
N PRO A 311 -2.89 11.20 -8.77
CA PRO A 311 -3.90 10.31 -9.34
C PRO A 311 -4.16 10.61 -10.82
N ASP A 312 -4.43 9.57 -11.60
CA ASP A 312 -4.84 9.76 -12.99
C ASP A 312 -6.25 10.33 -13.08
N ALA A 313 -6.45 11.27 -14.00
CA ALA A 313 -7.75 11.90 -14.15
C ALA A 313 -8.84 10.90 -14.57
N ALA A 314 -8.49 9.93 -15.43
CA ALA A 314 -9.37 8.84 -15.83
C ALA A 314 -9.74 7.92 -14.66
N ALA A 315 -8.79 7.63 -13.76
CA ALA A 315 -9.04 6.81 -12.58
C ALA A 315 -10.03 7.50 -11.61
N ILE A 316 -9.82 8.78 -11.33
CA ILE A 316 -10.74 9.56 -10.49
C ILE A 316 -12.12 9.67 -11.15
N ALA A 317 -12.18 9.90 -12.46
CA ALA A 317 -13.45 9.91 -13.18
C ALA A 317 -14.21 8.58 -13.03
N ARG A 318 -13.53 7.43 -13.13
CA ARG A 318 -14.15 6.11 -12.89
C ARG A 318 -14.71 5.97 -11.48
N VAL A 319 -14.01 6.48 -10.45
CA VAL A 319 -14.53 6.50 -9.08
C VAL A 319 -15.82 7.32 -9.01
N ILE A 320 -15.84 8.52 -9.60
CA ILE A 320 -17.02 9.39 -9.56
C ILE A 320 -18.21 8.79 -10.33
N VAL A 321 -17.95 8.22 -11.50
CA VAL A 321 -19.00 7.71 -12.41
C VAL A 321 -19.53 6.33 -11.98
N HIS A 322 -18.67 5.44 -11.48
CA HIS A 322 -19.02 4.03 -11.25
C HIS A 322 -19.16 3.65 -9.77
N SER A 323 -18.83 4.56 -8.84
CA SER A 323 -19.11 4.30 -7.43
C SER A 323 -20.61 4.14 -7.19
N LYS A 324 -20.96 3.18 -6.33
CA LYS A 324 -22.34 2.98 -5.87
C LYS A 324 -22.79 4.03 -4.88
N ALA A 325 -21.85 4.67 -4.18
CA ALA A 325 -22.15 5.77 -3.28
C ALA A 325 -22.74 6.92 -4.09
N ARG A 326 -23.83 7.51 -3.59
CA ARG A 326 -24.46 8.66 -4.24
C ARG A 326 -23.52 9.88 -4.32
N LYS A 327 -22.57 9.96 -3.38
CA LYS A 327 -21.55 11.01 -3.30
C LYS A 327 -20.22 10.41 -2.85
N PRO A 328 -19.42 9.82 -3.75
CA PRO A 328 -18.12 9.30 -3.36
C PRO A 328 -17.26 10.43 -2.79
N ASN A 329 -16.64 10.17 -1.65
CA ASN A 329 -15.68 11.08 -1.04
C ASN A 329 -14.28 10.70 -1.50
N LEU A 330 -13.58 11.65 -2.11
CA LEU A 330 -12.19 11.50 -2.54
C LEU A 330 -11.27 12.09 -1.48
N LEU A 331 -10.52 11.23 -0.79
CA LEU A 331 -9.68 11.59 0.34
C LEU A 331 -8.21 11.56 -0.07
N PHE A 332 -7.54 12.70 -0.02
CA PHE A 332 -6.14 12.84 -0.41
C PHE A 332 -5.25 13.05 0.82
N ASN A 333 -4.14 12.30 0.91
CA ASN A 333 -3.20 12.42 2.02
C ASN A 333 -2.61 13.84 2.17
N VAL A 334 -2.37 14.55 1.05
CA VAL A 334 -1.86 15.93 1.03
C VAL A 334 -2.44 16.73 -0.13
N PRO A 335 -2.57 18.06 -0.03
CA PRO A 335 -2.98 18.92 -1.13
C PRO A 335 -1.81 19.20 -2.09
N SER A 336 -2.11 19.17 -3.38
CA SER A 336 -1.15 19.44 -4.45
C SER A 336 -1.81 20.14 -5.64
N LYS A 337 -1.00 20.58 -6.60
CA LYS A 337 -1.50 21.12 -7.87
C LYS A 337 -2.35 20.10 -8.64
N TYR A 338 -1.97 18.82 -8.62
CA TYR A 338 -2.53 17.77 -9.47
C TYR A 338 -3.82 17.22 -8.88
N ASN A 339 -3.79 16.79 -7.62
CA ASN A 339 -4.99 16.31 -6.94
C ASN A 339 -5.96 17.46 -6.61
N GLY A 340 -5.48 18.70 -6.52
CA GLY A 340 -6.29 19.89 -6.31
C GLY A 340 -7.16 20.27 -7.52
N TRP A 341 -6.99 19.63 -8.68
CA TRP A 341 -7.92 19.81 -9.81
C TRP A 341 -9.35 19.41 -9.47
N TRP A 342 -9.51 18.46 -8.54
CA TRP A 342 -10.78 17.90 -8.11
C TRP A 342 -11.39 18.66 -6.94
N ASP A 343 -10.67 19.62 -6.34
CA ASP A 343 -11.23 20.55 -5.36
C ASP A 343 -11.89 21.75 -6.08
N ASP A 344 -12.80 21.43 -6.99
CA ASP A 344 -13.50 22.38 -7.83
C ASP A 344 -14.99 22.37 -7.46
N GLU A 345 -15.52 23.51 -7.01
CA GLU A 345 -16.89 23.62 -6.52
C GLU A 345 -17.93 23.33 -7.61
N ASP A 346 -17.66 23.77 -8.84
CA ASP A 346 -18.54 23.53 -9.98
C ASP A 346 -18.55 22.04 -10.32
N TRP A 347 -17.38 21.40 -10.39
CA TRP A 347 -17.30 19.96 -10.65
C TRP A 347 -17.94 19.14 -9.53
N ARG A 348 -17.67 19.43 -8.25
CA ARG A 348 -18.26 18.69 -7.12
C ARG A 348 -19.77 18.78 -7.12
N THR A 349 -20.32 19.97 -7.39
CA THR A 349 -21.78 20.17 -7.46
C THR A 349 -22.38 19.47 -8.68
N ARG A 350 -21.76 19.62 -9.86
CA ARG A 350 -22.26 19.08 -11.13
C ARG A 350 -22.18 17.56 -11.19
N PHE A 351 -21.07 16.98 -10.73
CA PHE A 351 -20.78 15.55 -10.83
C PHE A 351 -21.07 14.79 -9.52
N GLY A 352 -21.42 15.49 -8.44
CA GLY A 352 -21.95 14.88 -7.24
C GLY A 352 -20.94 14.11 -6.40
N TYR A 353 -19.74 14.64 -6.19
CA TYR A 353 -18.71 14.02 -5.33
C TYR A 353 -18.22 14.98 -4.25
N LEU A 354 -17.48 14.46 -3.28
CA LEU A 354 -16.84 15.23 -2.20
C LEU A 354 -15.31 15.09 -2.28
N THR A 355 -14.61 16.07 -1.71
CA THR A 355 -13.17 16.02 -1.55
C THR A 355 -12.78 16.35 -0.12
N GLN A 356 -11.75 15.67 0.38
CA GLN A 356 -11.10 15.97 1.65
C GLN A 356 -9.59 15.83 1.50
N TYR A 357 -8.85 16.76 2.11
CA TYR A 357 -7.39 16.80 2.02
C TYR A 357 -6.80 16.79 3.43
N GLY A 358 -5.73 16.02 3.59
CA GLY A 358 -4.86 16.11 4.75
C GLY A 358 -4.03 17.40 4.74
N THR A 359 -3.07 17.48 5.66
CA THR A 359 -2.10 18.59 5.69
C THR A 359 -0.72 18.12 5.25
N LYS A 360 0.11 19.03 4.73
CA LYS A 360 1.51 18.72 4.38
C LYS A 360 2.36 18.29 5.58
N LYS A 361 1.88 18.51 6.81
CA LYS A 361 2.60 18.21 8.05
C LYS A 361 2.16 16.87 8.65
N GLU A 362 0.85 16.62 8.71
CA GLU A 362 0.27 15.52 9.48
C GLU A 362 -0.38 14.46 8.58
N GLY A 363 -0.59 14.77 7.30
CA GLY A 363 -1.33 13.90 6.40
C GLY A 363 -2.83 13.98 6.67
N LEU A 364 -3.55 12.90 6.39
CA LEU A 364 -4.99 12.80 6.58
C LEU A 364 -5.32 11.64 7.52
N THR A 365 -6.10 11.92 8.57
CA THR A 365 -6.62 10.91 9.50
C THR A 365 -8.12 10.70 9.28
N LEU A 366 -8.51 9.44 9.16
CA LEU A 366 -9.89 8.97 9.20
C LEU A 366 -10.13 8.32 10.56
N HIS A 367 -11.21 8.74 11.21
CA HIS A 367 -11.72 8.13 12.43
C HIS A 367 -12.88 7.22 12.04
N LEU A 368 -12.71 5.90 12.19
CA LEU A 368 -13.66 4.87 11.76
C LEU A 368 -14.48 4.33 12.94
#